data_AF-A0A8T0RSN0-F1
#
_entry.id   AF-A0A8T0RSN0-F1
#
_cell.length_a   1.000
_cell.length_b   1.000
_cell.length_c   1.000
_cell.angle_alpha   90.00
_cell.angle_beta   90.00
_cell.angle_gamma   90.00
#
_symmetry.space_group_name_H-M   'P 1'
#
loop_
_entity.id
_entity.type
_entity.pdbx_description
1 polymer ?
#
loop_
_entity_poly.entity_id
_entity_poly.type
_entity_poly.pdbx_seq_one_letter_code
_entity_poly.pdbx_strand_id
1 'polypeptide(L)'
;MPPLPKRPGPLLVLLVVAFAAATAAASSDAAGTVPFYPTAEAAAAAHCDGTLYPDVCLSTLADIPDLHKKTLPDVICAAVNRTEDVVTATASNCSSYLRERSLSARDRLAISDCLELLSTTMDDLQATVADLESPAARDSGSSASSSAAGARRVTMDHVMTVLSAAITNQYTCLDGFAYQDGGRVRRYIEPTLHHVSRMVSNSLAMAKKLPGASPAPRQPFMGYGQMVKGFPRWVRPGDRRLLQAPASGVAADAVVAQNGSGNYTTVSAAVAAAPTNSKRRYVIYIKAGAYMENVEVGKKHVNLMFVGDGIGKTVIKARRNVVDGSTTFRSATVGEYACRTLDYILNACCSAPPPPPPPLLASCIHPVVP
;
A
#
# COMPACT_ATOMS: atom_id res chain seq x y z
N MET A 1 -85.47 -31.94 16.02
CA MET A 1 -84.44 -31.34 16.91
C MET A 1 -84.34 -29.85 16.58
N PRO A 2 -84.53 -28.96 17.57
CA PRO A 2 -84.47 -27.51 17.38
C PRO A 2 -83.01 -27.03 17.23
N PRO A 3 -82.78 -25.85 16.64
CA PRO A 3 -81.43 -25.32 16.41
C PRO A 3 -80.77 -24.84 17.71
N LEU A 4 -79.54 -25.30 17.94
CA LEU A 4 -78.67 -24.88 19.03
C LEU A 4 -78.01 -23.50 18.75
N PRO A 5 -77.70 -22.73 19.80
CA PRO A 5 -77.33 -21.33 19.71
C PRO A 5 -75.88 -21.10 19.22
N LYS A 6 -75.71 -20.00 18.49
CA LYS A 6 -74.43 -19.49 17.97
C LYS A 6 -73.45 -19.20 19.11
N ARG A 7 -72.29 -19.87 19.08
CA ARG A 7 -71.13 -19.50 19.91
C ARG A 7 -70.41 -18.28 19.31
N PRO A 8 -69.99 -17.31 20.13
CA PRO A 8 -69.18 -16.19 19.66
C PRO A 8 -67.79 -16.69 19.25
N GLY A 9 -67.30 -16.18 18.10
CA GLY A 9 -66.01 -16.57 17.53
C GLY A 9 -64.83 -16.21 18.43
N PRO A 10 -63.70 -16.93 18.32
CA PRO A 10 -62.52 -16.63 19.10
C PRO A 10 -61.92 -15.30 18.61
N LEU A 11 -61.90 -14.31 19.50
CA LEU A 11 -61.11 -13.10 19.37
C LEU A 11 -59.64 -13.50 19.23
N LEU A 12 -59.10 -13.22 18.05
CA LEU A 12 -57.71 -13.39 17.68
C LEU A 12 -56.91 -12.34 18.47
N VAL A 13 -56.24 -12.76 19.55
CA VAL A 13 -55.30 -11.92 20.29
C VAL A 13 -54.05 -11.75 19.43
N LEU A 14 -54.02 -10.70 18.62
CA LEU A 14 -52.81 -10.19 17.98
C LEU A 14 -51.90 -9.65 19.09
N LEU A 15 -50.90 -10.45 19.50
CA LEU A 15 -49.73 -9.95 20.21
C LEU A 15 -48.94 -9.06 19.24
N VAL A 16 -49.28 -7.78 19.19
CA VAL A 16 -48.40 -6.76 18.62
C VAL A 16 -47.24 -6.60 19.59
N VAL A 17 -46.16 -7.33 19.36
CA VAL A 17 -44.87 -7.01 19.97
C VAL A 17 -44.41 -5.72 19.32
N ALA A 18 -44.69 -4.59 19.97
CA ALA A 18 -44.07 -3.33 19.64
C ALA A 18 -42.56 -3.47 19.94
N PHE A 19 -41.77 -3.81 18.93
CA PHE A 19 -40.35 -3.50 18.95
C PHE A 19 -40.26 -1.98 18.95
N ALA A 20 -39.98 -1.41 20.13
CA ALA A 20 -39.49 -0.05 20.21
C ALA A 20 -38.15 -0.03 19.46
N ALA A 21 -38.19 0.29 18.17
CA ALA A 21 -37.02 0.76 17.46
C ALA A 21 -36.63 2.07 18.14
N ALA A 22 -35.71 2.00 19.09
CA ALA A 22 -34.99 3.16 19.56
C ALA A 22 -34.19 3.68 18.35
N THR A 23 -34.80 4.55 17.56
CA THR A 23 -34.07 5.42 16.64
C THR A 23 -33.27 6.36 17.51
N ALA A 24 -32.08 5.91 17.92
CA ALA A 24 -31.05 6.81 18.38
C ALA A 24 -30.72 7.71 17.17
N ALA A 25 -31.30 8.91 17.17
CA ALA A 25 -30.82 9.98 16.33
C ALA A 25 -29.33 10.13 16.64
N ALA A 26 -28.48 9.76 15.67
CA ALA A 26 -27.05 9.94 15.78
C ALA A 26 -26.77 11.44 15.82
N SER A 27 -26.70 11.99 17.04
CA SER A 27 -26.12 13.30 17.29
C SER A 27 -24.63 13.19 16.99
N SER A 28 -24.22 13.75 15.86
CA SER A 28 -22.83 14.06 15.57
C SER A 28 -22.36 15.11 16.57
N ASP A 29 -21.74 14.70 17.68
CA ASP A 29 -20.71 15.48 18.39
C ASP A 29 -20.22 14.74 19.66
N ALA A 30 -18.99 14.20 19.57
CA ALA A 30 -17.99 14.07 20.64
C ALA A 30 -16.87 13.12 20.17
N ALA A 31 -16.03 13.58 19.24
CA ALA A 31 -14.81 12.88 18.85
C ALA A 31 -13.76 13.03 19.97
N GLY A 32 -13.73 12.07 20.90
CA GLY A 32 -12.75 12.05 21.98
C GLY A 32 -13.01 11.04 23.10
N THR A 33 -14.22 10.48 23.18
CA THR A 33 -14.55 9.40 24.11
C THR A 33 -14.50 8.05 23.38
N VAL A 34 -13.83 7.06 24.00
CA VAL A 34 -13.88 5.66 23.53
C VAL A 34 -15.35 5.28 23.39
N PRO A 35 -15.82 4.83 22.21
CA PRO A 35 -17.20 4.37 22.08
C PRO A 35 -17.42 3.25 23.11
N PHE A 36 -18.36 3.46 24.01
CA PHE A 36 -18.66 2.45 25.03
C PHE A 36 -19.45 1.32 24.37
N TYR A 37 -18.83 0.14 24.31
CA TYR A 37 -19.50 -1.07 23.86
C TYR A 37 -19.86 -1.94 25.06
N PRO A 38 -21.09 -2.50 25.12
CA PRO A 38 -21.54 -3.29 26.26
C PRO A 38 -20.79 -4.61 26.40
N THR A 39 -20.31 -5.19 25.29
CA THR A 39 -19.53 -6.44 25.27
C THR A 39 -18.46 -6.42 24.18
N ALA A 40 -17.52 -7.37 24.24
CA ALA A 40 -16.49 -7.54 23.21
C ALA A 40 -17.11 -7.91 21.85
N GLU A 41 -18.18 -8.71 21.84
CA GLU A 41 -18.88 -9.11 20.61
C GLU A 41 -19.57 -7.92 19.95
N ALA A 42 -20.19 -7.03 20.75
CA ALA A 42 -20.79 -5.80 20.25
C ALA A 42 -19.74 -4.86 19.66
N ALA A 43 -18.58 -4.74 20.33
CA ALA A 43 -17.45 -3.97 19.80
C ALA A 43 -16.93 -4.54 18.47
N ALA A 44 -16.73 -5.86 18.40
CA ALA A 44 -16.29 -6.55 17.19
C ALA A 44 -17.26 -6.33 16.04
N ALA A 45 -18.57 -6.50 16.27
CA ALA A 45 -19.60 -6.27 15.25
C ALA A 45 -19.56 -4.82 14.70
N ALA A 46 -19.45 -3.82 15.59
CA ALA A 46 -19.38 -2.42 15.19
C ALA A 46 -18.09 -2.10 14.41
N HIS A 47 -16.96 -2.66 14.82
CA HIS A 47 -15.68 -2.48 14.14
C HIS A 47 -15.65 -3.17 12.77
N CYS A 48 -16.26 -4.36 12.65
CA CYS A 48 -16.33 -5.13 11.41
C CYS A 48 -17.42 -4.68 10.43
N ASP A 49 -18.34 -3.80 10.85
CA ASP A 49 -19.35 -3.25 9.97
C ASP A 49 -18.73 -2.52 8.76
N GLY A 50 -19.24 -2.77 7.56
CA GLY A 50 -18.71 -2.21 6.31
C GLY A 50 -17.36 -2.78 5.84
N THR A 51 -16.86 -3.86 6.46
CA THR A 51 -15.68 -4.59 5.98
C THR A 51 -16.04 -5.54 4.82
N LEU A 52 -15.08 -5.85 3.95
CA LEU A 52 -15.29 -6.78 2.83
C LEU A 52 -15.33 -8.24 3.26
N TYR A 53 -14.70 -8.59 4.39
CA TYR A 53 -14.60 -9.95 4.88
C TYR A 53 -15.04 -10.02 6.35
N PRO A 54 -16.34 -9.89 6.64
CA PRO A 54 -16.86 -9.75 8.01
C PRO A 54 -16.54 -10.96 8.88
N ASP A 55 -16.62 -12.19 8.36
CA ASP A 55 -16.32 -13.40 9.13
C ASP A 55 -14.86 -13.44 9.60
N VAL A 56 -13.93 -13.09 8.70
CA VAL A 56 -12.49 -12.98 9.01
C VAL A 56 -12.24 -11.85 10.00
N CYS A 57 -12.96 -10.73 9.87
CA CYS A 57 -12.85 -9.62 10.80
C CYS A 57 -13.27 -10.05 12.21
N LEU A 58 -14.47 -10.64 12.33
CA LEU A 58 -15.02 -11.08 13.61
C LEU A 58 -14.13 -12.13 14.28
N SER A 59 -13.65 -13.13 13.53
CA SER A 59 -12.74 -14.14 14.07
C SER A 59 -11.42 -13.54 14.54
N THR A 60 -10.88 -12.57 13.80
CA THR A 60 -9.63 -11.88 14.19
C THR A 60 -9.80 -11.05 15.47
N LEU A 61 -10.94 -10.37 15.61
CA LEU A 61 -11.20 -9.52 16.77
C LEU A 61 -11.63 -10.30 18.03
N ALA A 62 -12.21 -11.49 17.88
CA ALA A 62 -12.62 -12.33 18.99
C ALA A 62 -11.46 -12.74 19.92
N ASP A 63 -10.25 -12.88 19.37
CA ASP A 63 -9.04 -13.26 20.11
C ASP A 63 -8.33 -12.08 20.79
N ILE A 64 -8.95 -10.88 20.80
CA ILE A 64 -8.37 -9.67 21.39
C ILE A 64 -8.96 -9.46 22.78
N PRO A 65 -8.14 -9.51 23.86
CA PRO A 65 -8.62 -9.31 25.22
C PRO A 65 -9.10 -7.87 25.43
N ASP A 66 -10.15 -7.73 26.23
CA ASP A 66 -10.74 -6.44 26.61
C ASP A 66 -11.08 -5.54 25.40
N LEU A 67 -11.51 -6.12 24.27
CA LEU A 67 -11.77 -5.39 23.02
C LEU A 67 -12.68 -4.16 23.22
N HIS A 68 -13.73 -4.30 24.03
CA HIS A 68 -14.69 -3.25 24.35
C HIS A 68 -14.10 -2.05 25.11
N LYS A 69 -12.89 -2.16 25.66
CA LYS A 69 -12.17 -1.08 26.36
C LYS A 69 -11.11 -0.40 25.48
N LYS A 70 -10.90 -0.87 24.25
CA LYS A 70 -9.85 -0.37 23.35
C LYS A 70 -10.37 0.76 22.47
N THR A 71 -9.50 1.73 22.17
CA THR A 71 -9.80 2.74 21.14
C THR A 71 -9.75 2.08 19.76
N LEU A 72 -10.42 2.67 18.76
CA LEU A 72 -10.35 2.14 17.39
C LEU A 72 -8.90 2.03 16.85
N PRO A 73 -7.98 3.00 17.05
CA PRO A 73 -6.57 2.82 16.72
C PRO A 73 -5.95 1.59 17.39
N ASP A 74 -6.20 1.37 18.69
CA ASP A 74 -5.65 0.20 19.42
C ASP A 74 -6.24 -1.12 18.91
N VAL A 75 -7.51 -1.13 18.51
CA VAL A 75 -8.15 -2.29 17.87
C VAL A 75 -7.49 -2.59 16.52
N ILE A 76 -7.23 -1.57 15.70
CA ILE A 76 -6.54 -1.73 14.41
C ILE A 76 -5.12 -2.23 14.63
N CYS A 77 -4.36 -1.65 15.56
CA CYS A 77 -3.02 -2.13 15.90
C CYS A 77 -3.03 -3.60 16.35
N ALA A 78 -3.98 -3.99 17.19
CA ALA A 78 -4.11 -5.39 17.62
C ALA A 78 -4.45 -6.33 16.44
N ALA A 79 -5.34 -5.94 15.53
CA ALA A 79 -5.66 -6.71 14.33
C ALA A 79 -4.45 -6.80 13.36
N VAL A 80 -3.69 -5.71 13.21
CA VAL A 80 -2.45 -5.68 12.43
C VAL A 80 -1.40 -6.62 13.02
N ASN A 81 -1.19 -6.60 14.34
CA ASN A 81 -0.26 -7.52 15.01
C ASN A 81 -0.64 -9.00 14.79
N ARG A 82 -1.94 -9.34 14.82
CA ARG A 82 -2.40 -10.69 14.44
C ARG A 82 -2.09 -11.03 12.99
N THR A 83 -2.18 -10.03 12.10
CA THR A 83 -1.82 -10.20 10.69
C THR A 83 -0.31 -10.43 10.53
N GLU A 84 0.54 -9.75 11.32
CA GLU A 84 2.00 -9.96 11.34
C GLU A 84 2.37 -11.41 11.73
N ASP A 85 1.68 -12.00 12.71
CA ASP A 85 1.85 -13.41 13.09
C ASP A 85 1.60 -14.34 11.88
N VAL A 86 0.50 -14.11 11.16
CA VAL A 86 0.13 -14.88 9.97
C VAL A 86 1.12 -14.67 8.83
N VAL A 87 1.59 -13.43 8.60
CA VAL A 87 2.62 -13.12 7.60
C VAL A 87 3.93 -13.85 7.91
N THR A 88 4.34 -13.89 9.18
CA THR A 88 5.55 -14.59 9.64
C THR A 88 5.45 -16.11 9.39
N ALA A 89 4.30 -16.70 9.72
CA ALA A 89 4.02 -18.10 9.44
C ALA A 89 4.02 -18.39 7.92
N THR A 90 3.42 -17.48 7.14
CA THR A 90 3.38 -17.57 5.66
C THR A 90 4.79 -17.53 5.07
N ALA A 91 5.63 -16.59 5.49
CA ALA A 91 7.02 -16.50 5.04
C ALA A 91 7.82 -17.75 5.40
N SER A 92 7.62 -18.29 6.62
CA SER A 92 8.27 -19.54 7.04
C SER A 92 7.86 -20.72 6.13
N ASN A 93 6.57 -20.83 5.82
CA ASN A 93 6.06 -21.84 4.89
C ASN A 93 6.64 -21.66 3.47
N CYS A 94 6.65 -20.44 2.94
CA CYS A 94 7.28 -20.13 1.65
C CYS A 94 8.76 -20.57 1.63
N SER A 95 9.51 -20.25 2.69
CA SER A 95 10.93 -20.59 2.81
C SER A 95 11.16 -22.11 2.85
N SER A 96 10.20 -22.88 3.38
CA SER A 96 10.31 -24.33 3.47
C SER A 96 10.29 -25.00 2.09
N TYR A 97 9.50 -24.49 1.14
CA TYR A 97 9.43 -25.01 -0.23
C TYR A 97 10.76 -24.90 -0.95
N LEU A 98 11.58 -23.87 -0.67
CA LEU A 98 12.91 -23.73 -1.31
C LEU A 98 13.84 -24.92 -1.05
N ARG A 99 13.59 -25.72 -0.01
CA ARG A 99 14.36 -26.94 0.31
C ARG A 99 14.00 -28.11 -0.59
N GLU A 100 12.87 -28.08 -1.28
CA GLU A 100 12.47 -29.14 -2.20
C GLU A 100 13.41 -29.21 -3.41
N ARG A 101 13.88 -30.41 -3.74
CA ARG A 101 14.79 -30.64 -4.87
C ARG A 101 14.12 -30.51 -6.23
N SER A 102 12.81 -30.74 -6.31
CA SER A 102 12.05 -30.79 -7.57
C SER A 102 11.49 -29.45 -8.04
N LEU A 103 11.81 -28.33 -7.38
CA LEU A 103 11.35 -27.01 -7.81
C LEU A 103 12.03 -26.60 -9.11
N SER A 104 11.24 -26.08 -10.06
CA SER A 104 11.79 -25.44 -11.24
C SER A 104 12.57 -24.18 -10.86
N ALA A 105 13.47 -23.73 -11.73
CA ALA A 105 14.18 -22.46 -11.53
C ALA A 105 13.20 -21.28 -11.40
N ARG A 106 12.09 -21.30 -12.14
CA ARG A 106 11.04 -20.28 -12.06
C ARG A 106 10.30 -20.34 -10.72
N ASP A 107 9.94 -21.52 -10.21
CA ASP A 107 9.30 -21.64 -8.89
C ASP A 107 10.22 -21.10 -7.78
N ARG A 108 11.52 -21.38 -7.85
CA ARG A 108 12.50 -20.83 -6.89
C ARG A 108 12.55 -19.30 -6.94
N LEU A 109 12.48 -18.71 -8.13
CA LEU A 109 12.41 -17.27 -8.30
C LEU A 109 11.10 -16.71 -7.74
N ALA A 110 9.95 -17.29 -8.09
CA ALA A 110 8.65 -16.87 -7.58
C ALA A 110 8.55 -16.95 -6.05
N ILE A 111 9.08 -18.02 -5.44
CA ILE A 111 9.15 -18.14 -3.98
C ILE A 111 10.08 -17.07 -3.38
N SER A 112 11.23 -16.80 -4.01
CA SER A 112 12.13 -15.73 -3.56
C SER A 112 11.44 -14.36 -3.61
N ASP A 113 10.68 -14.09 -4.67
CA ASP A 113 9.90 -12.86 -4.82
C ASP A 113 8.81 -12.76 -3.76
N CYS A 114 8.12 -13.87 -3.46
CA CYS A 114 7.16 -13.93 -2.37
C CYS A 114 7.77 -13.61 -1.01
N LEU A 115 8.97 -14.13 -0.71
CA LEU A 115 9.66 -13.80 0.54
C LEU A 115 10.01 -12.32 0.63
N GLU A 116 10.41 -11.70 -0.48
CA GLU A 116 10.67 -10.26 -0.57
C GLU A 116 9.38 -9.45 -0.35
N LEU A 117 8.29 -9.81 -1.03
CA LEU A 117 6.98 -9.15 -0.90
C LEU A 117 6.36 -9.33 0.49
N LEU A 118 6.54 -10.49 1.13
CA LEU A 118 6.10 -10.74 2.51
C LEU A 118 6.95 -9.94 3.51
N SER A 119 8.25 -9.78 3.28
CA SER A 119 9.08 -8.87 4.08
C SER A 119 8.64 -7.42 3.92
N THR A 120 8.28 -6.97 2.72
CA THR A 120 7.74 -5.61 2.50
C THR A 120 6.38 -5.45 3.17
N THR A 121 5.54 -6.49 3.12
CA THR A 121 4.25 -6.50 3.84
C THR A 121 4.44 -6.35 5.34
N MET A 122 5.43 -7.03 5.94
CA MET A 122 5.77 -6.86 7.35
C MET A 122 6.19 -5.41 7.65
N ASP A 123 7.04 -4.83 6.80
CA ASP A 123 7.45 -3.42 6.93
C ASP A 123 6.25 -2.45 6.87
N ASP A 124 5.28 -2.70 5.97
CA ASP A 124 4.05 -1.93 5.78
C ASP A 124 3.09 -2.03 7.00
N LEU A 125 2.97 -3.22 7.59
CA LEU A 125 2.17 -3.46 8.79
C LEU A 125 2.77 -2.76 10.01
N GLN A 126 4.08 -2.87 10.21
CA GLN A 126 4.78 -2.17 11.29
C GLN A 126 4.72 -0.65 11.15
N ALA A 127 4.79 -0.14 9.92
CA ALA A 127 4.58 1.29 9.65
C ALA A 127 3.16 1.73 10.03
N THR A 128 2.15 0.90 9.75
CA THR A 128 0.76 1.17 10.16
C THR A 128 0.64 1.29 11.68
N VAL A 129 1.24 0.37 12.44
CA VAL A 129 1.23 0.42 13.91
C VAL A 129 1.91 1.70 14.40
N ALA A 130 3.12 1.99 13.91
CA ALA A 130 3.87 3.18 14.31
C ALA A 130 3.11 4.49 14.04
N ASP A 131 2.42 4.58 12.90
CA ASP A 131 1.61 5.74 12.53
C ASP A 131 0.39 5.92 13.43
N LEU A 132 -0.32 4.84 13.74
CA LEU A 132 -1.49 4.86 14.62
C LEU A 132 -1.13 5.15 16.07
N GLU A 133 0.10 4.81 16.48
CA GLU A 133 0.64 5.15 17.79
C GLU A 133 1.21 6.58 17.86
N SER A 134 1.42 7.23 16.72
CA SER A 134 1.98 8.58 16.67
C SER A 134 1.05 9.61 17.33
N PRO A 135 1.61 10.70 17.90
CA PRO A 135 0.79 11.79 18.45
C PRO A 135 -0.20 12.35 17.42
N ALA A 136 0.18 12.40 16.15
CA ALA A 136 -0.69 12.90 15.07
C ALA A 136 -1.97 12.07 14.88
N ALA A 137 -1.92 10.75 15.14
CA ALA A 137 -3.09 9.88 15.11
C ALA A 137 -3.92 9.93 16.41
N ARG A 138 -3.24 10.09 17.55
CA ARG A 138 -3.85 10.08 18.90
C ARG A 138 -4.50 11.41 19.29
N ASP A 139 -3.97 12.53 18.81
CA ASP A 139 -4.48 13.87 19.11
C ASP A 139 -5.85 14.08 18.44
N SER A 140 -6.90 13.90 19.24
CA SER A 140 -8.30 14.06 18.85
C SER A 140 -8.92 15.37 19.38
N GLY A 141 -8.09 16.29 19.90
CA GLY A 141 -8.55 17.56 20.44
C GLY A 141 -9.21 18.45 19.39
N SER A 142 -10.40 18.97 19.72
CA SER A 142 -11.17 19.95 18.94
C SER A 142 -10.47 21.31 18.76
N SER A 143 -9.32 21.51 19.40
CA SER A 143 -8.47 22.71 19.29
C SER A 143 -7.27 22.50 18.35
N ALA A 144 -7.31 21.48 17.49
CA ALA A 144 -6.22 21.18 16.57
C ALA A 144 -5.94 22.38 15.65
N SER A 145 -4.72 22.91 15.72
CA SER A 145 -4.23 23.88 14.75
C SER A 145 -4.33 23.30 13.33
N SER A 146 -4.38 24.17 12.32
CA SER A 146 -4.38 23.76 10.92
C SER A 146 -3.17 22.86 10.56
N SER A 147 -2.05 23.02 11.27
CA SER A 147 -0.86 22.17 11.13
C SER A 147 -1.05 20.76 11.71
N ALA A 148 -1.69 20.63 12.88
CA ALA A 148 -1.99 19.31 13.48
C ALA A 148 -2.99 18.52 12.64
N ALA A 149 -4.04 19.18 12.12
CA ALA A 149 -4.97 18.56 11.18
C ALA A 149 -4.30 18.12 9.86
N GLY A 150 -3.30 18.89 9.40
CA GLY A 150 -2.47 18.53 8.26
C GLY A 150 -1.61 17.29 8.53
N ALA A 151 -0.92 17.24 9.66
CA ALA A 151 -0.10 16.09 10.07
C ALA A 151 -0.94 14.81 10.16
N ARG A 152 -2.11 14.88 10.80
CA ARG A 152 -3.04 13.75 10.93
C ARG A 152 -3.49 13.20 9.58
N ARG A 153 -3.79 14.08 8.61
CA ARG A 153 -4.14 13.66 7.24
C ARG A 153 -3.00 12.93 6.57
N VAL A 154 -1.77 13.45 6.67
CA VAL A 154 -0.58 12.79 6.10
C VAL A 154 -0.37 11.40 6.71
N THR A 155 -0.50 11.27 8.04
CA THR A 155 -0.43 9.98 8.74
C THR A 155 -1.50 9.01 8.25
N MET A 156 -2.76 9.45 8.15
CA MET A 156 -3.84 8.57 7.69
C MET A 156 -3.69 8.20 6.20
N ASP A 157 -3.25 9.13 5.34
CA ASP A 157 -2.94 8.84 3.93
C ASP A 157 -1.84 7.78 3.81
N HIS A 158 -0.83 7.83 4.68
CA HIS A 158 0.22 6.81 4.75
C HIS A 158 -0.32 5.45 5.19
N VAL A 159 -1.09 5.37 6.27
CA VAL A 159 -1.77 4.14 6.72
C VAL A 159 -2.60 3.51 5.60
N MET A 160 -3.38 4.31 4.85
CA MET A 160 -4.16 3.80 3.70
C MET A 160 -3.26 3.26 2.60
N THR A 161 -2.16 3.96 2.33
CA THR A 161 -1.20 3.62 1.28
C THR A 161 -0.51 2.30 1.59
N VAL A 162 0.10 2.16 2.78
CA VAL A 162 0.86 0.96 3.14
C VAL A 162 -0.03 -0.27 3.32
N LEU A 163 -1.24 -0.12 3.87
CA LEU A 163 -2.21 -1.24 3.93
C LEU A 163 -2.69 -1.67 2.53
N SER A 164 -2.86 -0.73 1.60
CA SER A 164 -3.19 -1.06 0.21
C SER A 164 -2.01 -1.73 -0.52
N ALA A 165 -0.78 -1.30 -0.23
CA ALA A 165 0.44 -1.92 -0.74
C ALA A 165 0.59 -3.36 -0.21
N ALA A 166 0.39 -3.57 1.09
CA ALA A 166 0.41 -4.89 1.73
C ALA A 166 -0.56 -5.88 1.07
N ILE A 167 -1.76 -5.45 0.68
CA ILE A 167 -2.70 -6.26 -0.12
C ILE A 167 -2.11 -6.57 -1.49
N THR A 168 -1.62 -5.55 -2.20
CA THR A 168 -1.02 -5.68 -3.54
C THR A 168 0.15 -6.67 -3.54
N ASN A 169 0.99 -6.63 -2.51
CA ASN A 169 2.13 -7.54 -2.35
C ASN A 169 1.70 -9.03 -2.36
N GLN A 170 0.54 -9.37 -1.78
CA GLN A 170 0.03 -10.75 -1.78
C GLN A 170 -0.35 -11.20 -3.19
N TYR A 171 -1.03 -10.35 -3.95
CA TYR A 171 -1.42 -10.65 -5.34
C TYR A 171 -0.18 -10.71 -6.26
N THR A 172 0.77 -9.79 -6.11
CA THR A 172 2.04 -9.82 -6.87
C THR A 172 2.82 -11.10 -6.62
N CYS A 173 2.83 -11.61 -5.38
CA CYS A 173 3.45 -12.89 -5.04
C CYS A 173 2.75 -14.05 -5.77
N LEU A 174 1.42 -14.05 -5.81
CA LEU A 174 0.66 -15.04 -6.58
C LEU A 174 0.94 -14.97 -8.08
N ASP A 175 1.00 -13.76 -8.64
CA ASP A 175 1.28 -13.53 -10.06
C ASP A 175 2.64 -14.09 -10.50
N GLY A 176 3.60 -14.20 -9.57
CA GLY A 176 4.88 -14.90 -9.78
C GLY A 176 4.73 -16.35 -10.24
N PHE A 177 3.59 -17.00 -9.96
CA PHE A 177 3.27 -18.37 -10.33
C PHE A 177 2.24 -18.51 -11.47
N ALA A 178 1.78 -17.42 -12.06
CA ALA A 178 0.68 -17.44 -13.04
C ALA A 178 1.08 -18.11 -14.38
N TYR A 179 2.38 -18.22 -14.68
CA TYR A 179 2.88 -18.80 -15.93
C TYR A 179 3.21 -20.29 -15.74
N GLN A 180 2.49 -21.18 -16.44
CA GLN A 180 2.45 -22.66 -16.35
C GLN A 180 1.43 -23.24 -15.35
N ASP A 181 0.13 -23.12 -15.67
CA ASP A 181 -0.98 -23.81 -14.99
C ASP A 181 -0.87 -23.87 -13.46
N GLY A 182 -0.55 -22.72 -12.84
CA GLY A 182 -0.50 -22.55 -11.40
C GLY A 182 0.44 -23.53 -10.71
N GLY A 183 1.70 -23.57 -11.16
CA GLY A 183 2.77 -24.50 -10.76
C GLY A 183 2.65 -25.06 -9.33
N ARG A 184 3.03 -26.34 -9.14
CA ARG A 184 2.76 -27.19 -7.95
C ARG A 184 2.66 -26.50 -6.59
N VAL A 185 3.44 -25.45 -6.36
CA VAL A 185 3.54 -24.66 -5.13
C VAL A 185 2.37 -23.67 -4.96
N ARG A 186 1.86 -23.03 -6.02
CA ARG A 186 0.85 -21.95 -5.93
C ARG A 186 -0.39 -22.39 -5.14
N ARG A 187 -0.93 -23.56 -5.45
CA ARG A 187 -2.12 -24.13 -4.79
C ARG A 187 -2.00 -24.22 -3.26
N TYR A 188 -0.78 -24.34 -2.74
CA TYR A 188 -0.53 -24.47 -1.31
C TYR A 188 -0.31 -23.13 -0.62
N ILE A 189 0.21 -22.12 -1.34
CA ILE A 189 0.47 -20.80 -0.78
C ILE A 189 -0.76 -19.88 -0.94
N GLU A 190 -1.54 -20.09 -2.00
CA GLU A 190 -2.67 -19.24 -2.37
C GLU A 190 -3.73 -19.03 -1.29
N PRO A 191 -4.21 -20.06 -0.59
CA PRO A 191 -5.17 -19.87 0.49
C PRO A 191 -4.66 -18.93 1.59
N THR A 192 -3.38 -19.07 1.97
CA THR A 192 -2.77 -18.29 3.04
C THR A 192 -2.53 -16.84 2.62
N LEU A 193 -2.08 -16.58 1.39
CA LEU A 193 -1.91 -15.21 0.88
C LEU A 193 -3.25 -14.48 0.74
N HIS A 194 -4.30 -15.17 0.28
CA HIS A 194 -5.65 -14.61 0.29
C HIS A 194 -6.12 -14.31 1.70
N HIS A 195 -5.82 -15.18 2.67
CA HIS A 195 -6.15 -14.92 4.07
C HIS A 195 -5.47 -13.67 4.61
N VAL A 196 -4.15 -13.50 4.38
CA VAL A 196 -3.42 -12.26 4.71
C VAL A 196 -4.08 -11.05 4.05
N SER A 197 -4.37 -11.11 2.74
CA SER A 197 -5.03 -10.01 2.02
C SER A 197 -6.38 -9.64 2.63
N ARG A 198 -7.17 -10.62 3.08
CA ARG A 198 -8.47 -10.40 3.75
C ARG A 198 -8.31 -9.72 5.10
N MET A 199 -7.33 -10.14 5.92
CA MET A 199 -7.03 -9.51 7.20
C MET A 199 -6.61 -8.05 7.01
N VAL A 200 -5.66 -7.78 6.09
CA VAL A 200 -5.21 -6.43 5.77
C VAL A 200 -6.35 -5.57 5.22
N SER A 201 -7.21 -6.13 4.36
CA SER A 201 -8.40 -5.43 3.84
C SER A 201 -9.36 -5.00 4.94
N ASN A 202 -9.55 -5.82 5.97
CA ASN A 202 -10.39 -5.47 7.12
C ASN A 202 -9.74 -4.37 7.98
N SER A 203 -8.42 -4.45 8.21
CA SER A 203 -7.66 -3.38 8.89
C SER A 203 -7.76 -2.04 8.13
N LEU A 204 -7.67 -2.06 6.80
CA LEU A 204 -7.85 -0.88 5.95
C LEU A 204 -9.27 -0.31 6.07
N ALA A 205 -10.29 -1.17 6.06
CA ALA A 205 -11.68 -0.75 6.23
C ALA A 205 -11.94 -0.13 7.61
N MET A 206 -11.36 -0.68 8.67
CA MET A 206 -11.43 -0.09 10.01
C MET A 206 -10.69 1.25 10.08
N ALA A 207 -9.50 1.35 9.48
CA ALA A 207 -8.73 2.60 9.44
C ALA A 207 -9.50 3.73 8.75
N LYS A 208 -10.36 3.43 7.76
CA LYS A 208 -11.20 4.42 7.07
C LYS A 208 -12.23 5.09 8.00
N LYS A 209 -12.53 4.48 9.14
CA LYS A 209 -13.42 5.04 10.17
C LYS A 209 -12.70 6.07 11.06
N LEU A 210 -11.37 6.21 10.97
CA LEU A 210 -10.61 7.18 11.76
C LEU A 210 -10.74 8.61 11.19
N PRO A 211 -10.80 9.65 12.05
CA PRO A 211 -10.76 11.03 11.58
C PRO A 211 -9.46 11.32 10.80
N GLY A 212 -9.58 12.02 9.69
CA GLY A 212 -8.47 12.29 8.76
C GLY A 212 -8.39 11.31 7.59
N ALA A 213 -9.06 10.14 7.66
CA ALA A 213 -9.13 9.17 6.58
C ALA A 213 -10.21 9.49 5.50
N SER A 214 -10.93 10.60 5.66
CA SER A 214 -12.09 10.93 4.82
C SER A 214 -11.66 11.17 3.37
N PRO A 215 -12.34 10.59 2.37
CA PRO A 215 -11.99 10.77 0.98
C PRO A 215 -12.08 12.26 0.62
N ALA A 216 -10.99 12.81 0.10
CA ALA A 216 -11.06 14.07 -0.62
C ALA A 216 -12.21 13.99 -1.65
N PRO A 217 -12.96 15.08 -1.90
CA PRO A 217 -14.08 15.05 -2.85
C PRO A 217 -13.63 14.39 -4.15
N ARG A 218 -14.41 13.40 -4.60
CA ARG A 218 -14.11 12.54 -5.76
C ARG A 218 -13.65 13.41 -6.92
N GLN A 219 -12.34 13.51 -7.12
CA GLN A 219 -11.80 14.25 -8.25
C GLN A 219 -11.93 13.36 -9.49
N PRO A 220 -12.43 13.91 -10.61
CA PRO A 220 -12.54 13.15 -11.84
C PRO A 220 -11.14 12.77 -12.30
N PHE A 221 -10.87 11.46 -12.28
CA PHE A 221 -9.79 10.76 -12.99
C PHE A 221 -8.39 11.39 -13.02
N MET A 222 -7.51 10.87 -12.15
CA MET A 222 -6.24 10.19 -12.46
C MET A 222 -5.42 10.21 -11.17
N GLY A 223 -4.70 9.14 -10.86
CA GLY A 223 -3.98 8.86 -9.60
C GLY A 223 -2.90 9.86 -9.14
N TYR A 224 -3.00 11.12 -9.55
CA TYR A 224 -2.10 12.22 -9.22
C TYR A 224 -2.73 13.23 -8.25
N GLY A 225 -4.07 13.27 -8.10
CA GLY A 225 -4.76 14.20 -7.20
C GLY A 225 -4.79 15.65 -7.70
N GLN A 226 -5.03 16.62 -6.80
CA GLN A 226 -5.20 18.02 -7.19
C GLN A 226 -3.92 18.61 -7.80
N MET A 227 -4.04 19.19 -8.99
CA MET A 227 -2.92 19.86 -9.68
C MET A 227 -2.77 21.32 -9.23
N VAL A 228 -1.53 21.74 -8.96
CA VAL A 228 -1.15 23.10 -8.58
C VAL A 228 0.06 23.52 -9.43
N LYS A 229 -0.12 24.51 -10.31
CA LYS A 229 0.91 24.99 -11.25
C LYS A 229 1.48 23.87 -12.14
N GLY A 230 0.61 22.99 -12.65
CA GLY A 230 1.00 21.89 -13.53
C GLY A 230 1.62 20.68 -12.83
N PHE A 231 1.72 20.66 -11.49
CA PHE A 231 2.21 19.52 -10.72
C PHE A 231 1.19 19.02 -9.71
N PRO A 232 1.20 17.73 -9.37
CA PRO A 232 0.40 17.21 -8.26
C PRO A 232 0.70 17.93 -6.95
N ARG A 233 -0.32 18.15 -6.12
CA ARG A 233 -0.20 18.87 -4.85
C ARG A 233 0.85 18.25 -3.92
N TRP A 234 1.00 16.92 -3.94
CA TRP A 234 1.97 16.18 -3.13
C TRP A 234 3.43 16.37 -3.59
N VAL A 235 3.68 16.81 -4.83
CA VAL A 235 5.04 17.19 -5.26
C VAL A 235 5.42 18.49 -4.56
N ARG A 236 6.49 18.52 -3.77
CA ARG A 236 6.87 19.71 -2.99
C ARG A 236 7.35 20.85 -3.90
N PRO A 237 7.21 22.12 -3.49
CA PRO A 237 7.66 23.26 -4.31
C PRO A 237 9.13 23.18 -4.76
N GLY A 238 10.03 22.69 -3.88
CA GLY A 238 11.44 22.47 -4.20
C GLY A 238 11.65 21.42 -5.30
N ASP A 239 10.84 20.36 -5.30
CA ASP A 239 10.91 19.29 -6.29
C ASP A 239 10.40 19.74 -7.64
N ARG A 240 9.31 20.52 -7.66
CA ARG A 240 8.81 21.15 -8.89
C ARG A 240 9.89 22.00 -9.55
N ARG A 241 10.62 22.79 -8.76
CA ARG A 241 11.73 23.62 -9.25
C ARG A 241 12.86 22.78 -9.86
N LEU A 242 13.19 21.64 -9.25
CA LEU A 242 14.21 20.73 -9.77
C LEU A 242 13.76 20.00 -11.03
N LEU A 243 12.50 19.57 -11.10
CA LEU A 243 11.94 18.94 -12.29
C LEU A 243 11.85 19.90 -13.49
N GLN A 244 11.72 21.19 -13.23
CA GLN A 244 11.72 22.25 -14.24
C GLN A 244 13.13 22.74 -14.59
N ALA A 245 14.16 22.36 -13.83
CA ALA A 245 15.53 22.78 -14.08
C ALA A 245 16.11 22.01 -15.29
N PRO A 246 16.93 22.67 -16.14
CA PRO A 246 17.70 21.95 -17.14
C PRO A 246 18.66 20.97 -16.47
N ALA A 247 18.95 19.83 -17.09
CA ALA A 247 19.85 18.82 -16.53
C ALA A 247 21.23 19.39 -16.13
N SER A 248 21.74 20.38 -16.86
CA SER A 248 22.99 21.09 -16.56
C SER A 248 22.94 21.98 -15.30
N GLY A 249 21.73 22.34 -14.85
CA GLY A 249 21.51 23.15 -13.65
C GLY A 249 21.29 22.34 -12.38
N VAL A 250 21.27 21.00 -12.46
CA VAL A 250 21.10 20.11 -11.30
C VAL A 250 22.48 19.62 -10.87
N ALA A 251 22.88 19.95 -9.64
CA ALA A 251 24.13 19.45 -9.06
C ALA A 251 24.01 17.93 -8.83
N ALA A 252 24.81 17.15 -9.58
CA ALA A 252 24.84 15.70 -9.47
C ALA A 252 25.84 15.25 -8.39
N ASP A 253 25.44 14.26 -7.58
CA ASP A 253 26.32 13.59 -6.63
C ASP A 253 27.14 12.47 -7.29
N ALA A 254 26.60 11.86 -8.35
CA ALA A 254 27.27 10.88 -9.17
C ALA A 254 26.90 11.02 -10.65
N VAL A 255 27.87 10.76 -11.53
CA VAL A 255 27.69 10.79 -12.98
C VAL A 255 27.89 9.39 -13.56
N VAL A 256 26.94 8.93 -14.36
CA VAL A 256 27.00 7.67 -15.11
C VAL A 256 27.26 7.98 -16.58
N ALA A 257 28.33 7.39 -17.13
CA ALA A 257 28.68 7.54 -18.53
C ALA A 257 29.32 6.26 -19.09
N GLN A 258 28.72 5.67 -20.13
CA GLN A 258 29.19 4.41 -20.71
C GLN A 258 30.61 4.50 -21.28
N ASN A 259 31.01 5.68 -21.75
CA ASN A 259 32.35 5.96 -22.28
C ASN A 259 33.42 6.14 -21.20
N GLY A 260 33.10 5.96 -19.91
CA GLY A 260 34.04 6.11 -18.80
C GLY A 260 34.31 7.55 -18.38
N SER A 261 33.65 8.55 -18.97
CA SER A 261 33.82 9.97 -18.60
C SER A 261 33.09 10.42 -17.33
N GLY A 262 32.49 9.47 -16.60
CA GLY A 262 31.73 9.69 -15.36
C GLY A 262 32.31 8.89 -14.20
N ASN A 263 31.69 8.97 -13.03
CA ASN A 263 32.06 8.17 -11.86
C ASN A 263 31.80 6.66 -12.07
N TYR A 264 30.74 6.32 -12.82
CA TYR A 264 30.32 4.94 -13.07
C TYR A 264 30.00 4.72 -14.55
N THR A 265 30.14 3.48 -15.02
CA THR A 265 29.77 3.07 -16.38
C THR A 265 28.33 2.52 -16.47
N THR A 266 27.79 2.03 -15.36
CA THR A 266 26.43 1.48 -15.26
C THR A 266 25.59 2.21 -14.21
N VAL A 267 24.27 2.20 -14.41
CA VAL A 267 23.32 2.83 -13.49
C VAL A 267 23.25 2.04 -12.18
N SER A 268 23.26 0.71 -12.26
CA SER A 268 23.24 -0.16 -11.08
C SER A 268 24.43 0.06 -10.15
N ALA A 269 25.63 0.34 -10.68
CA ALA A 269 26.80 0.65 -9.87
C ALA A 269 26.66 1.99 -9.14
N ALA A 270 26.06 3.00 -9.79
CA ALA A 270 25.77 4.28 -9.14
C ALA A 270 24.72 4.16 -8.04
N VAL A 271 23.68 3.34 -8.26
CA VAL A 271 22.68 3.04 -7.22
C VAL A 271 23.31 2.32 -6.03
N ALA A 272 24.14 1.31 -6.28
CA ALA A 272 24.80 0.54 -5.22
C ALA A 272 25.76 1.41 -4.37
N ALA A 273 26.38 2.43 -4.98
CA ALA A 273 27.26 3.36 -4.28
C ALA A 273 26.52 4.49 -3.54
N ALA A 274 25.21 4.64 -3.77
CA ALA A 274 24.45 5.69 -3.12
C ALA A 274 24.38 5.46 -1.60
N PRO A 275 24.44 6.53 -0.77
CA PRO A 275 24.38 6.39 0.68
C PRO A 275 23.09 5.72 1.14
N THR A 276 23.20 4.85 2.15
CA THR A 276 22.03 4.19 2.74
C THR A 276 21.31 5.11 3.73
N ASN A 277 19.98 5.10 3.73
CA ASN A 277 19.10 5.87 4.61
C ASN A 277 19.40 7.39 4.62
N SER A 278 19.81 7.94 3.47
CA SER A 278 20.17 9.35 3.37
C SER A 278 18.98 10.27 3.56
N LYS A 279 19.05 11.21 4.50
CA LYS A 279 18.06 12.29 4.62
C LYS A 279 18.14 13.31 3.49
N ARG A 280 19.29 13.40 2.82
CA ARG A 280 19.52 14.29 1.68
C ARG A 280 19.25 13.54 0.39
N ARG A 281 18.62 14.21 -0.57
CA ARG A 281 18.48 13.71 -1.94
C ARG A 281 19.86 13.40 -2.54
N TYR A 282 20.00 12.21 -3.11
CA TYR A 282 21.19 11.79 -3.84
C TYR A 282 20.88 11.78 -5.34
N VAL A 283 21.54 12.65 -6.10
CA VAL A 283 21.25 12.87 -7.53
C VAL A 283 22.25 12.11 -8.39
N ILE A 284 21.74 11.16 -9.18
CA ILE A 284 22.50 10.40 -10.17
C ILE A 284 22.18 10.95 -11.55
N TYR A 285 23.17 11.58 -12.19
CA TYR A 285 23.06 12.07 -13.55
C TYR A 285 23.56 11.02 -14.54
N ILE A 286 22.72 10.67 -15.50
CA ILE A 286 22.93 9.61 -16.47
C ILE A 286 23.04 10.25 -17.85
N LYS A 287 24.25 10.27 -18.40
CA LYS A 287 24.51 10.84 -19.71
C LYS A 287 23.75 10.09 -20.81
N ALA A 288 23.64 10.71 -21.98
CA ALA A 288 23.03 10.13 -23.16
C ALA A 288 23.69 8.78 -23.50
N GLY A 289 22.85 7.79 -23.78
CA GLY A 289 23.28 6.42 -23.98
C GLY A 289 22.12 5.43 -23.86
N ALA A 290 22.34 4.22 -24.39
CA ALA A 290 21.43 3.10 -24.27
C ALA A 290 21.99 2.10 -23.25
N TYR A 291 21.44 2.11 -22.04
CA TYR A 291 21.87 1.28 -20.93
C TYR A 291 21.04 -0.01 -20.91
N MET A 292 21.68 -1.14 -21.23
CA MET A 292 21.03 -2.44 -21.22
C MET A 292 21.26 -3.14 -19.87
N GLU A 293 20.43 -2.80 -18.88
CA GLU A 293 20.52 -3.31 -17.51
C GLU A 293 19.15 -3.30 -16.81
N ASN A 294 18.98 -4.17 -15.82
CA ASN A 294 17.83 -4.11 -14.89
C ASN A 294 18.30 -3.40 -13.62
N VAL A 295 17.79 -2.18 -13.40
CA VAL A 295 18.17 -1.37 -12.25
C VAL A 295 17.26 -1.68 -11.07
N GLU A 296 17.84 -2.19 -10.00
CA GLU A 296 17.12 -2.53 -8.77
C GLU A 296 17.50 -1.54 -7.66
N VAL A 297 16.53 -0.74 -7.21
CA VAL A 297 16.70 0.20 -6.09
C VAL A 297 16.29 -0.49 -4.80
N GLY A 298 17.29 -0.90 -4.02
CA GLY A 298 17.09 -1.58 -2.76
C GLY A 298 16.48 -0.67 -1.69
N LYS A 299 15.75 -1.26 -0.74
CA LYS A 299 15.00 -0.57 0.34
C LYS A 299 15.79 0.41 1.21
N LYS A 300 17.12 0.30 1.23
CA LYS A 300 18.01 1.14 2.01
C LYS A 300 18.39 2.43 1.27
N HIS A 301 18.18 2.51 -0.03
CA HIS A 301 18.54 3.68 -0.83
C HIS A 301 17.35 4.63 -0.95
N VAL A 302 17.07 5.35 0.12
CA VAL A 302 15.99 6.34 0.17
C VAL A 302 16.45 7.66 -0.47
N ASN A 303 15.51 8.40 -1.07
CA ASN A 303 15.71 9.75 -1.60
C ASN A 303 16.65 9.84 -2.82
N LEU A 304 16.59 8.84 -3.71
CA LEU A 304 17.31 8.87 -4.98
C LEU A 304 16.59 9.70 -6.05
N MET A 305 17.36 10.37 -6.90
CA MET A 305 16.85 11.07 -8.09
C MET A 305 17.73 10.72 -9.28
N PHE A 306 17.10 10.25 -10.36
CA PHE A 306 17.77 10.08 -11.65
C PHE A 306 17.51 11.28 -12.56
N VAL A 307 18.56 11.77 -13.22
CA VAL A 307 18.50 12.87 -14.19
C VAL A 307 19.14 12.40 -15.49
N GLY A 308 18.44 12.53 -16.61
CA GLY A 308 18.98 12.20 -17.93
C GLY A 308 19.28 13.43 -18.79
N ASP A 309 20.00 13.23 -19.90
CA ASP A 309 20.26 14.25 -20.93
C ASP A 309 19.01 14.65 -21.75
N GLY A 310 17.90 13.98 -21.49
CA GLY A 310 16.59 14.26 -22.05
C GLY A 310 15.89 13.00 -22.53
N ILE A 311 14.59 13.17 -22.79
CA ILE A 311 13.73 12.10 -23.30
C ILE A 311 14.28 11.56 -24.63
N GLY A 312 14.39 10.24 -24.72
CA GLY A 312 14.94 9.56 -25.90
C GLY A 312 16.47 9.62 -26.07
N LYS A 313 17.19 10.43 -25.28
CA LYS A 313 18.66 10.48 -25.29
C LYS A 313 19.27 9.54 -24.25
N THR A 314 18.74 9.58 -23.03
CA THR A 314 19.10 8.64 -21.97
C THR A 314 18.01 7.58 -21.89
N VAL A 315 18.36 6.35 -22.26
CA VAL A 315 17.40 5.25 -22.34
C VAL A 315 17.94 4.06 -21.55
N ILE A 316 17.17 3.63 -20.55
CA ILE A 316 17.43 2.40 -19.81
C ILE A 316 16.48 1.34 -20.37
N LYS A 317 17.05 0.20 -20.77
CA LYS A 317 16.33 -0.93 -21.37
C LYS A 317 16.75 -2.21 -20.66
N ALA A 318 15.84 -3.16 -20.60
CA ALA A 318 16.10 -4.49 -20.06
C ALA A 318 15.55 -5.55 -21.02
N ARG A 319 16.00 -6.79 -20.81
CA ARG A 319 15.57 -7.98 -21.58
C ARG A 319 14.84 -9.03 -20.76
N ARG A 320 14.72 -8.84 -19.44
CA ARG A 320 14.01 -9.78 -18.56
C ARG A 320 12.52 -9.74 -18.86
N ASN A 321 11.93 -10.88 -19.14
CA ASN A 321 10.50 -11.01 -19.38
C ASN A 321 10.00 -12.37 -18.86
N VAL A 322 8.69 -12.48 -18.71
CA VAL A 322 8.06 -13.71 -18.19
C VAL A 322 8.31 -14.88 -19.13
N VAL A 323 8.17 -14.72 -20.46
CA VAL A 323 8.33 -15.82 -21.43
C VAL A 323 9.70 -16.52 -21.29
N ASP A 324 10.77 -15.74 -21.12
CA ASP A 324 12.16 -16.21 -21.05
C ASP A 324 12.60 -16.73 -19.67
N GLY A 325 11.67 -16.92 -18.73
CA GLY A 325 11.97 -17.53 -17.42
C GLY A 325 12.01 -16.57 -16.23
N SER A 326 11.76 -15.27 -16.44
CA SER A 326 11.63 -14.32 -15.32
C SER A 326 10.23 -14.37 -14.69
N THR A 327 10.04 -13.59 -13.63
CA THR A 327 8.76 -13.34 -12.97
C THR A 327 8.26 -11.95 -13.33
N THR A 328 6.96 -11.69 -13.17
CA THR A 328 6.40 -10.34 -13.36
C THR A 328 7.13 -9.31 -12.48
N PHE A 329 7.38 -9.66 -11.22
CA PHE A 329 8.07 -8.81 -10.25
C PHE A 329 9.50 -8.43 -10.66
N ARG A 330 10.26 -9.34 -11.27
CA ARG A 330 11.66 -9.10 -11.69
C ARG A 330 11.84 -8.63 -13.13
N SER A 331 10.75 -8.45 -13.87
CA SER A 331 10.78 -8.03 -15.28
C SER A 331 10.93 -6.52 -15.46
N ALA A 332 10.76 -5.73 -14.40
CA ALA A 332 10.89 -4.27 -14.46
C ALA A 332 12.29 -3.83 -14.94
N THR A 333 12.33 -2.88 -15.87
CA THR A 333 13.57 -2.25 -16.35
C THR A 333 14.23 -1.42 -15.23
N VAL A 334 13.42 -0.70 -14.46
CA VAL A 334 13.82 -0.01 -13.23
C VAL A 334 12.78 -0.33 -12.17
N GLY A 335 13.19 -1.00 -11.09
CA GLY A 335 12.31 -1.41 -9.99
C GLY A 335 12.76 -0.81 -8.66
N GLU A 336 11.82 -0.30 -7.88
CA GLU A 336 11.98 0.05 -6.47
C GLU A 336 11.18 -0.98 -5.65
N TYR A 337 11.82 -1.59 -4.64
CA TYR A 337 11.25 -2.74 -3.94
C TYR A 337 10.88 -2.48 -2.48
N ALA A 338 10.76 -1.22 -2.05
CA ALA A 338 10.18 -0.86 -0.76
C ALA A 338 9.50 0.51 -0.75
N CYS A 339 8.26 0.54 -0.24
CA CYS A 339 7.46 1.75 -0.08
C CYS A 339 7.69 2.40 1.31
N ARG A 340 8.94 2.64 1.73
CA ARG A 340 9.20 3.53 2.89
C ARG A 340 9.35 4.99 2.48
N THR A 341 9.07 5.28 1.21
CA THR A 341 9.39 6.54 0.54
C THR A 341 8.21 7.50 0.61
N LEU A 342 7.88 7.97 1.81
CA LEU A 342 6.89 9.03 1.99
C LEU A 342 7.38 10.42 1.52
N ASP A 343 8.34 10.52 0.59
CA ASP A 343 8.73 11.85 0.05
C ASP A 343 9.47 11.90 -1.30
N TYR A 344 9.80 10.81 -1.98
CA TYR A 344 10.72 10.90 -3.13
C TYR A 344 10.38 9.91 -4.24
N ILE A 345 9.42 10.30 -5.08
CA ILE A 345 9.17 9.59 -6.34
C ILE A 345 10.39 9.74 -7.26
N LEU A 346 10.98 8.58 -7.55
CA LEU A 346 11.63 8.25 -8.82
C LEU A 346 10.75 8.78 -9.97
N ASN A 347 11.19 9.79 -10.69
CA ASN A 347 10.63 10.11 -12.00
C ASN A 347 11.15 9.11 -13.05
N ALA A 348 10.74 7.86 -12.92
CA ALA A 348 10.73 6.92 -14.05
C ALA A 348 9.36 7.04 -14.70
N CYS A 349 9.28 7.69 -15.86
CA CYS A 349 8.06 7.75 -16.67
C CYS A 349 7.71 6.35 -17.20
N CYS A 350 7.11 5.51 -16.35
CA CYS A 350 6.51 4.25 -16.77
C CYS A 350 4.99 4.46 -16.99
N SER A 351 4.57 4.27 -18.25
CA SER A 351 3.24 3.82 -18.66
C SER A 351 2.06 4.81 -18.58
N ALA A 352 1.96 5.71 -19.57
CA ALA A 352 0.73 6.15 -20.25
C ALA A 352 1.09 7.04 -21.45
N PRO A 353 0.31 7.08 -22.55
CA PRO A 353 0.55 8.06 -23.61
C PRO A 353 0.48 9.46 -23.01
N PRO A 354 1.52 10.30 -23.18
CA PRO A 354 1.54 11.62 -22.57
C PRO A 354 0.38 12.45 -23.14
N PRO A 355 -0.36 13.23 -22.32
CA PRO A 355 -1.10 14.35 -22.87
C PRO A 355 -0.12 15.26 -23.65
N PRO A 356 -0.58 15.99 -24.68
CA PRO A 356 0.29 16.85 -25.48
C PRO A 356 1.11 17.75 -24.53
N PRO A 357 2.43 17.81 -24.71
CA PRO A 357 3.31 18.39 -23.70
C PRO A 357 3.01 19.88 -23.52
N PRO A 358 2.88 20.39 -22.28
CA PRO A 358 3.29 21.76 -22.05
C PRO A 358 4.81 21.84 -22.36
N PRO A 359 5.30 22.95 -22.94
CA PRO A 359 6.62 23.04 -23.59
C PRO A 359 7.85 22.96 -22.66
N LEU A 360 7.80 22.32 -21.48
CA LEU A 360 8.82 22.44 -20.42
C LEU A 360 9.13 21.13 -19.65
N LEU A 361 9.36 20.00 -20.32
CA LEU A 361 9.92 18.79 -19.69
C LEU A 361 11.14 18.29 -20.45
N ALA A 362 12.34 18.72 -20.02
CA ALA A 362 13.60 18.48 -20.74
C ALA A 362 14.53 17.42 -20.12
N SER A 363 14.14 16.73 -19.04
CA SER A 363 15.11 15.95 -18.23
C SER A 363 14.68 14.52 -17.87
N CYS A 364 13.62 13.98 -18.51
CA CYS A 364 13.08 12.66 -18.18
C CYS A 364 13.88 11.51 -18.83
N ILE A 365 14.11 10.45 -18.06
CA ILE A 365 14.61 9.16 -18.56
C ILE A 365 13.44 8.38 -19.13
N HIS A 366 13.63 7.74 -20.29
CA HIS A 366 12.61 6.88 -20.88
C HIS A 366 12.95 5.42 -20.57
N PRO A 367 12.25 4.76 -19.62
CA PRO A 367 12.33 3.32 -19.46
C PRO A 367 11.55 2.66 -20.62
N VAL A 368 12.21 1.78 -21.36
CA VAL A 368 11.53 0.99 -22.40
C VAL A 368 11.27 -0.40 -21.84
N VAL A 369 10.00 -0.81 -21.89
CA VAL A 369 9.57 -2.20 -21.69
C VAL A 369 9.63 -2.88 -23.06
N PRO A 370 10.23 -4.08 -23.19
CA PRO A 370 10.23 -4.83 -24.44
C PRO A 370 8.83 -5.25 -24.89
#